data_AF-A0AAV9J304-F1
#
_entry.id   AF-A0AAV9J304-F1
#
_cell.length_a   1.000
_cell.length_b   1.000
_cell.length_c   1.000
_cell.angle_alpha   90.00
_cell.angle_beta   90.00
_cell.angle_gamma   90.00
#
_symmetry.space_group_name_H-M   'P 1'
#
loop_
_entity.id
_entity.type
_entity.pdbx_description
1 polymer ?
#
loop_
_entity_poly.entity_id
_entity_poly.type
_entity_poly.pdbx_seq_one_letter_code
_entity_poly.pdbx_strand_id
1 'polypeptide(L)'
;MGCLISKEPRSTPQTTVDGVVTAERSDEDGRHVVLLLQVPKAQHGLIVGKHGHNVRELEQRSGAHVTVPRRLSLSRPVRVSGDAGSVQRARVRIEKLVNDSVDGGEPAIERLRDRAEQLRMERDRLFEAASAAHKRGRGAEAKRLAQEGHRVDTEYKTARSTAARAIFASKNAGLDSSEIDLHGLYVEEALEIVKARLDGIDARRHGDTNRDIRIITGAGHHSDGGRARIRPAVEALLRERHYEYQVDGPGAFVVTRCARPAPPTTNMWSRLFVACFRCSP
;
A
#
# COMPACT_ATOMS: atom_id res chain seq x y z
N MET A 1 -31.39 42.43 38.47
CA MET A 1 -31.43 41.26 37.56
C MET A 1 -30.25 41.38 36.60
N GLY A 2 -29.15 40.67 36.87
CA GLY A 2 -27.93 40.73 36.08
C GLY A 2 -27.79 39.48 35.21
N CYS A 3 -27.62 39.69 33.90
CA CYS A 3 -27.56 38.70 32.83
C CYS A 3 -26.31 37.80 32.94
N LEU A 4 -26.52 36.47 33.05
CA LEU A 4 -25.47 35.45 32.93
C LEU A 4 -25.29 35.11 31.45
N ILE A 5 -24.25 35.67 30.81
CA ILE A 5 -23.84 35.26 29.47
C ILE A 5 -22.80 34.14 29.64
N SER A 6 -23.26 32.91 29.47
CA SER A 6 -22.39 31.74 29.29
C SER A 6 -21.53 31.95 28.04
N LYS A 7 -20.23 32.19 28.20
CA LYS A 7 -19.29 32.15 27.09
C LYS A 7 -19.02 30.68 26.74
N GLU A 8 -19.58 30.22 25.63
CA GLU A 8 -19.20 28.95 25.01
C GLU A 8 -17.72 29.01 24.56
N PRO A 9 -16.93 27.93 24.73
CA PRO A 9 -15.56 27.91 24.27
C PRO A 9 -15.51 27.88 22.74
N ARG A 10 -14.71 28.80 22.16
CA ARG A 10 -14.52 28.93 20.70
C ARG A 10 -13.88 27.67 20.13
N SER A 11 -14.52 27.09 19.13
CA SER A 11 -13.99 25.99 18.33
C SER A 11 -12.74 26.44 17.55
N THR A 12 -11.62 25.75 17.77
CA THR A 12 -10.38 25.94 17.01
C THR A 12 -10.49 25.34 15.59
N PRO A 13 -9.86 25.96 14.57
CA PRO A 13 -9.91 25.47 13.20
C PRO A 13 -9.17 24.13 13.06
N GLN A 14 -9.85 23.13 12.49
CA GLN A 14 -9.25 21.87 12.08
C GLN A 14 -8.52 22.09 10.76
N THR A 15 -7.18 22.00 10.75
CA THR A 15 -6.41 22.10 9.50
C THR A 15 -5.96 20.71 9.10
N THR A 16 -6.55 20.18 8.04
CA THR A 16 -6.15 18.94 7.38
C THR A 16 -5.01 19.25 6.41
N VAL A 17 -3.79 18.84 6.76
CA VAL A 17 -2.68 18.69 5.81
C VAL A 17 -2.22 17.23 5.89
N ASP A 18 -2.23 16.55 4.75
CA ASP A 18 -1.57 15.26 4.49
C ASP A 18 -1.79 14.13 5.51
N GLY A 19 -3.05 13.78 5.77
CA GLY A 19 -3.42 12.51 6.43
C GLY A 19 -3.22 12.45 7.94
N VAL A 20 -2.72 13.52 8.56
CA VAL A 20 -2.58 13.65 10.01
C VAL A 20 -3.59 14.69 10.52
N VAL A 21 -4.65 14.25 11.19
CA VAL A 21 -5.59 15.18 11.85
C VAL A 21 -4.88 15.82 13.03
N THR A 22 -4.60 17.11 12.93
CA THR A 22 -3.94 17.89 13.98
C THR A 22 -5.01 18.55 14.86
N ALA A 23 -5.02 18.22 16.15
CA ALA A 23 -5.77 18.97 17.15
C ALA A 23 -4.73 19.67 18.02
N GLU A 24 -4.67 21.00 17.91
CA GLU A 24 -3.84 21.85 18.76
C GLU A 24 -4.66 22.27 19.99
N ARG A 25 -4.17 21.97 21.19
CA ARG A 25 -4.62 22.64 22.41
C ARG A 25 -3.47 23.48 22.93
N SER A 26 -3.72 24.78 23.02
CA SER A 26 -2.80 25.79 23.58
C SER A 26 -3.35 26.27 24.92
N ASP A 27 -2.48 26.44 25.91
CA ASP A 27 -2.79 27.16 27.15
C ASP A 27 -3.01 28.66 26.84
N GLU A 28 -3.66 29.42 27.75
CA GLU A 28 -4.03 30.83 27.54
C GLU A 28 -2.83 31.75 27.21
N ASP A 29 -1.61 31.34 27.58
CA ASP A 29 -0.35 32.05 27.29
C ASP A 29 0.36 31.60 26.00
N GLY A 30 -0.13 30.57 25.29
CA GLY A 30 0.44 30.07 24.03
C GLY A 30 1.84 29.45 24.13
N ARG A 31 2.39 29.29 25.34
CA ARG A 31 3.76 28.78 25.58
C ARG A 31 3.88 27.27 25.46
N HIS A 32 2.80 26.56 25.74
CA HIS A 32 2.77 25.10 25.69
C HIS A 32 1.67 24.63 24.75
N VAL A 33 2.08 23.87 23.73
CA VAL A 33 1.23 23.34 22.68
C VAL A 33 1.20 21.83 22.79
N VAL A 34 0.01 21.25 22.69
CA VAL A 34 -0.18 19.80 22.58
C VAL A 34 -0.71 19.48 21.20
N LEU A 35 0.04 18.68 20.46
CA LEU A 35 -0.31 18.18 19.14
C LEU A 35 -0.61 16.68 19.20
N LEU A 36 -1.74 16.29 18.64
CA LEU A 36 -2.13 14.88 18.46
C LEU A 36 -1.89 14.48 17.01
N LEU A 37 -0.98 13.53 16.79
CA LEU A 37 -0.65 12.98 15.49
C LEU A 37 -1.39 11.64 15.29
N GLN A 38 -2.20 11.56 14.23
CA GLN A 38 -2.80 10.30 13.81
C GLN A 38 -1.76 9.47 13.04
N VAL A 39 -1.15 8.51 13.72
CA VAL A 39 -0.21 7.56 13.11
C VAL A 39 -0.80 6.16 13.22
N PRO A 40 -0.87 5.39 12.11
CA PRO A 40 -1.23 3.98 12.14
C PRO A 40 -0.44 3.19 13.20
N LYS A 41 -1.11 2.32 13.95
CA LYS A 41 -0.48 1.55 15.03
C LYS A 41 0.69 0.68 14.58
N ALA A 42 0.67 0.21 13.33
CA ALA A 42 1.77 -0.54 12.73
C ALA A 42 3.09 0.27 12.76
N GLN A 43 3.00 1.60 12.63
CA GLN A 43 4.15 2.50 12.52
C GLN A 43 4.62 3.08 13.88
N HIS A 44 3.87 2.88 14.97
CA HIS A 44 4.26 3.35 16.31
C HIS A 44 5.61 2.77 16.77
N GLY A 45 5.92 1.53 16.36
CA GLY A 45 7.18 0.87 16.70
C GLY A 45 8.41 1.56 16.13
N LEU A 46 8.26 2.25 15.00
CA LEU A 46 9.35 2.98 14.34
C LEU A 46 9.68 4.27 15.09
N ILE A 47 8.64 4.98 15.54
CA ILE A 47 8.79 6.19 16.36
C ILE A 47 9.52 5.85 17.67
N VAL A 48 9.21 4.71 18.29
CA VAL A 48 9.88 4.26 19.52
C VAL A 48 11.30 3.77 19.26
N GLY A 49 11.51 2.93 18.24
CA GLY A 49 12.79 2.30 17.94
C GLY A 49 13.19 1.21 18.95
N LYS A 50 14.29 0.49 18.65
CA LYS A 50 14.80 -0.60 19.51
C LYS A 50 15.19 -0.03 20.89
N HIS A 51 14.65 -0.61 21.96
CA HIS A 51 14.81 -0.14 23.36
C HIS A 51 14.40 1.33 23.61
N GLY A 52 13.57 1.94 22.74
CA GLY A 52 13.18 3.33 22.90
C GLY A 52 14.26 4.35 22.48
N HIS A 53 15.32 3.92 21.78
CA HIS A 53 16.39 4.82 21.34
C HIS A 53 15.87 5.97 20.47
N ASN A 54 14.98 5.65 19.52
CA ASN A 54 14.54 6.64 18.53
C ASN A 54 13.62 7.71 19.15
N VAL A 55 12.71 7.33 20.04
CA VAL A 55 11.88 8.32 20.75
C VAL A 55 12.72 9.20 21.68
N ARG A 56 13.74 8.65 22.35
CA ARG A 56 14.65 9.44 23.18
C ARG A 56 15.47 10.44 22.34
N GLU A 57 16.01 10.01 21.20
CA GLU A 57 16.72 10.91 20.28
C GLU A 57 15.79 11.99 19.72
N LEU A 58 14.55 11.62 19.38
CA LEU A 58 13.52 12.53 18.90
C LEU A 58 13.21 13.61 19.94
N GLU A 59 13.00 13.23 21.20
CA GLU A 59 12.76 14.17 22.30
C GLU A 59 13.99 15.06 22.53
N GLN A 60 15.20 14.48 22.57
CA GLN A 60 16.45 15.23 22.79
C GLN A 60 16.71 16.27 21.70
N ARG A 61 16.44 15.95 20.42
CA ARG A 61 16.70 16.85 19.29
C ARG A 61 15.59 17.87 19.07
N SER A 62 14.34 17.50 19.34
CA SER A 62 13.21 18.39 19.15
C SER A 62 13.00 19.33 20.34
N GLY A 63 13.33 18.89 21.56
CA GLY A 63 12.97 19.55 22.80
C GLY A 63 11.50 19.36 23.18
N ALA A 64 10.76 18.53 22.44
CA ALA A 64 9.37 18.18 22.76
C ALA A 64 9.31 16.87 23.53
N HIS A 65 8.22 16.65 24.27
CA HIS A 65 7.90 15.38 24.90
C HIS A 65 6.95 14.58 24.00
N VAL A 66 7.26 13.30 23.77
CA VAL A 66 6.54 12.44 22.83
C VAL A 66 6.02 11.20 23.56
N THR A 67 4.70 11.10 23.68
CA THR A 67 4.02 9.93 24.24
C THR A 67 3.41 9.09 23.12
N VAL A 68 3.97 7.89 22.93
CA VAL A 68 3.46 6.90 21.98
C VAL A 68 2.59 5.88 22.73
N PRO A 69 1.33 5.66 22.33
CA PRO A 69 0.49 4.62 22.91
C PRO A 69 1.12 3.23 22.81
N ARG A 70 0.96 2.41 23.85
CA ARG A 70 1.41 1.00 23.79
C ARG A 70 0.62 0.23 22.74
N ARG A 71 1.24 -0.79 22.13
CA ARG A 71 0.66 -1.62 21.06
C ARG A 71 -0.77 -2.11 21.38
N LEU A 72 -1.00 -2.55 22.62
CA LEU A 72 -2.27 -3.10 23.10
C LEU A 72 -3.29 -2.03 23.55
N SER A 73 -2.91 -0.75 23.63
CA SER A 73 -3.81 0.31 24.13
C SER A 73 -4.83 0.70 23.06
N LEU A 74 -6.09 0.95 23.42
CA LEU A 74 -7.10 1.44 22.48
C LEU A 74 -6.84 2.88 21.99
N SER A 75 -5.94 3.62 22.66
CA SER A 75 -5.54 4.97 22.24
C SER A 75 -4.79 4.91 20.91
N ARG A 76 -5.24 5.75 19.97
CA ARG A 76 -4.73 5.84 18.59
C ARG A 76 -3.73 6.99 18.36
N PRO A 77 -3.90 8.21 18.93
CA PRO A 77 -3.02 9.32 18.59
C PRO A 77 -1.68 9.29 19.35
N VAL A 78 -0.59 9.58 18.65
CA VAL A 78 0.70 9.92 19.24
C VAL A 78 0.62 11.36 19.76
N ARG A 79 0.95 11.58 21.02
CA ARG A 79 0.87 12.91 21.65
C ARG A 79 2.26 13.54 21.69
N VAL A 80 2.36 14.76 21.17
CA VAL A 80 3.57 15.58 21.20
C VAL A 80 3.25 16.85 21.99
N SER A 81 4.08 17.22 22.96
CA SER A 81 3.87 18.42 23.78
C SER A 81 5.15 19.20 24.01
N GLY A 82 5.06 20.53 24.03
CA GLY A 82 6.19 21.43 24.27
C GLY A 82 5.93 22.81 23.68
N ASP A 83 6.99 23.60 23.47
CA ASP A 83 6.88 24.88 22.75
C ASP A 83 6.46 24.66 21.29
N ALA A 84 5.80 25.65 20.68
CA ALA A 84 5.36 25.58 19.28
C ALA A 84 6.49 25.16 18.32
N GLY A 85 7.70 25.72 18.48
CA GLY A 85 8.86 25.35 17.67
C GLY A 85 9.37 23.92 17.93
N SER A 86 9.32 23.46 19.18
CA SER A 86 9.73 22.11 19.58
C SER A 86 8.77 21.06 19.05
N VAL A 87 7.46 21.33 19.18
CA VAL A 87 6.39 20.50 18.63
C VAL A 87 6.48 20.42 17.11
N GLN A 88 6.74 21.54 16.42
CA GLN A 88 6.89 21.55 14.96
C GLN A 88 8.12 20.74 14.50
N ARG A 89 9.26 20.84 15.19
CA ARG A 89 10.44 20.01 14.89
C ARG A 89 10.17 18.52 15.11
N ALA A 90 9.49 18.17 16.21
CA ALA A 90 9.11 16.79 16.50
C ALA A 90 8.15 16.25 15.44
N ARG A 91 7.14 17.04 15.03
CA ARG A 91 6.20 16.69 13.97
C ARG A 91 6.91 16.33 12.67
N VAL A 92 7.73 17.25 12.13
CA VAL A 92 8.46 17.03 10.87
C VAL A 92 9.36 15.78 10.94
N ARG A 93 9.99 15.54 12.09
CA ARG A 93 10.85 14.37 12.29
C ARG A 93 10.05 13.07 12.37
N ILE A 94 8.89 13.07 13.03
CA ILE A 94 7.98 11.92 13.10
C ILE A 94 7.41 11.61 11.71
N GLU A 95 6.95 12.64 10.98
CA GLU A 95 6.48 12.50 9.59
C GLU A 95 7.57 11.90 8.71
N LYS A 96 8.81 12.39 8.83
CA LYS A 96 9.96 11.81 8.12
C LYS A 96 10.22 10.35 8.51
N LEU A 97 10.21 9.98 9.78
CA LEU A 97 10.42 8.59 10.21
C LEU A 97 9.34 7.64 9.70
N VAL A 98 8.09 8.11 9.70
CA VAL A 98 6.94 7.37 9.19
C VAL A 98 7.04 7.22 7.68
N ASN A 99 7.53 8.24 6.96
CA ASN A 99 7.71 8.20 5.50
C ASN A 99 8.97 7.41 5.08
N ASP A 100 10.12 7.60 5.74
CA ASP A 100 11.39 6.93 5.44
C ASP A 100 11.30 5.41 5.70
N SER A 101 10.45 4.98 6.63
CA SER A 101 10.19 3.55 6.86
C SER A 101 9.40 2.86 5.75
N VAL A 102 8.88 3.63 4.79
CA VAL A 102 8.30 3.11 3.55
C VAL A 102 9.40 2.76 2.53
N ASP A 103 10.58 3.38 2.66
CA ASP A 103 11.73 3.23 1.75
C ASP A 103 12.92 2.48 2.37
N GLY A 104 12.96 2.29 3.69
CA GLY A 104 13.98 1.54 4.42
C GLY A 104 13.84 0.02 4.30
N GLY A 105 13.81 -0.52 3.08
CA GLY A 105 13.87 -1.96 2.85
C GLY A 105 15.10 -2.53 3.55
N GLU A 106 14.96 -3.70 4.21
CA GLU A 106 16.13 -4.39 4.76
C GLU A 106 17.23 -4.46 3.68
N PRO A 107 18.51 -4.20 4.00
CA PRO A 107 19.58 -4.15 2.99
C PRO A 107 19.65 -5.41 2.11
N ALA A 108 19.13 -6.54 2.60
CA ALA A 108 18.98 -7.77 1.83
C ALA A 108 17.89 -7.70 0.74
N ILE A 109 16.75 -7.07 1.02
CA ILE A 109 15.63 -6.89 0.10
C ILE A 109 15.99 -5.92 -1.02
N GLU A 110 16.67 -4.81 -0.69
CA GLU A 110 17.16 -3.86 -1.68
C GLU A 110 18.12 -4.54 -2.67
N ARG A 111 19.09 -5.32 -2.19
CA ARG A 111 19.99 -6.11 -3.04
C ARG A 111 19.25 -7.07 -3.99
N LEU A 112 18.15 -7.68 -3.55
CA LEU A 112 17.33 -8.55 -4.42
C LEU A 112 16.66 -7.75 -5.55
N ARG A 113 16.18 -6.54 -5.25
CA ARG A 113 15.60 -5.64 -6.25
C ARG A 113 16.65 -5.12 -7.22
N ASP A 114 17.82 -4.73 -6.73
CA ASP A 114 18.93 -4.28 -7.57
C ASP A 114 19.38 -5.37 -8.53
N ARG A 115 19.50 -6.62 -8.04
CA ARG A 115 19.83 -7.76 -8.90
C ARG A 115 18.78 -7.98 -9.99
N ALA A 116 17.49 -7.89 -9.65
CA ALA A 116 16.41 -8.00 -10.64
C ALA A 116 16.48 -6.86 -11.67
N GLU A 117 16.79 -5.64 -11.24
CA GLU A 117 16.91 -4.49 -12.15
C GLU A 117 18.11 -4.62 -13.09
N GLN A 118 19.27 -5.08 -12.60
CA GLN A 118 20.44 -5.36 -13.44
C GLN A 118 20.14 -6.40 -14.51
N LEU A 119 19.47 -7.50 -14.15
CA LEU A 119 19.06 -8.54 -15.09
C LEU A 119 18.06 -8.00 -16.12
N ARG A 120 17.15 -7.10 -15.72
CA ARG A 120 16.22 -6.42 -16.63
C ARG A 120 16.97 -5.60 -17.67
N MET A 121 17.93 -4.77 -17.24
CA MET A 121 18.74 -3.96 -18.14
C MET A 121 19.53 -4.82 -19.12
N GLU A 122 20.12 -5.91 -18.65
CA GLU A 122 20.88 -6.82 -19.52
C GLU A 122 19.99 -7.55 -20.52
N ARG A 123 18.83 -8.04 -20.07
CA ARG A 123 17.81 -8.64 -20.94
C ARG A 123 17.38 -7.68 -22.04
N ASP A 124 17.07 -6.43 -21.68
CA ASP A 124 16.59 -5.43 -22.63
C ASP A 124 17.68 -5.12 -23.68
N ARG A 125 18.94 -4.98 -23.25
CA ARG A 125 20.10 -4.83 -24.17
C ARG A 125 20.22 -6.00 -25.14
N LEU A 126 20.09 -7.24 -24.66
CA LEU A 126 20.20 -8.44 -25.50
C LEU A 126 19.08 -8.50 -26.55
N PHE A 127 17.84 -8.16 -26.18
CA PHE A 127 16.74 -8.13 -27.12
C PHE A 127 16.83 -6.98 -28.12
N GLU A 128 17.29 -5.80 -27.70
CA GLU A 128 17.58 -4.69 -28.61
C GLU A 128 18.66 -5.06 -29.62
N ALA A 129 19.76 -5.67 -29.16
CA ALA A 129 20.83 -6.15 -30.01
C ALA A 129 20.35 -7.24 -30.98
N ALA A 130 19.53 -8.19 -30.51
CA ALA A 130 18.92 -9.23 -31.35
C ALA A 130 18.03 -8.62 -32.43
N SER A 131 17.19 -7.65 -32.07
CA SER A 131 16.32 -6.91 -33.00
C SER A 131 17.14 -6.16 -34.05
N ALA A 132 18.23 -5.49 -33.64
CA ALA A 132 19.13 -4.80 -34.55
C ALA A 132 19.85 -5.75 -35.51
N ALA A 133 20.32 -6.91 -35.03
CA ALA A 133 20.96 -7.93 -35.87
C ALA A 133 19.97 -8.50 -36.90
N HIS A 134 18.72 -8.74 -36.50
CA HIS A 134 17.67 -9.22 -37.40
C HIS A 134 17.38 -8.20 -38.51
N LYS A 135 17.24 -6.91 -38.16
CA LYS A 135 17.04 -5.81 -39.12
C LYS A 135 18.19 -5.68 -40.12
N ARG A 136 19.41 -6.09 -39.76
CA ARG A 136 20.60 -6.12 -40.64
C ARG A 136 20.73 -7.41 -41.46
N GLY A 137 19.75 -8.31 -41.41
CA GLY A 137 19.78 -9.60 -42.12
C GLY A 137 20.68 -10.66 -41.48
N ARG A 138 21.22 -10.41 -40.28
CA ARG A 138 22.11 -11.34 -39.57
C ARG A 138 21.33 -12.30 -38.68
N GLY A 139 20.54 -13.18 -39.30
CA GLY A 139 19.59 -14.06 -38.60
C GLY A 139 20.23 -15.00 -37.57
N ALA A 140 21.40 -15.57 -37.85
CA ALA A 140 22.11 -16.45 -36.91
C ALA A 140 22.58 -15.70 -35.65
N GLU A 141 23.10 -14.47 -35.82
CA GLU A 141 23.50 -13.59 -34.71
C GLU A 141 22.28 -13.18 -33.89
N ALA A 142 21.20 -12.76 -34.54
CA ALA A 142 19.94 -12.40 -33.89
C ALA A 142 19.38 -13.55 -33.05
N LYS A 143 19.39 -14.78 -33.58
CA LYS A 143 18.92 -15.97 -32.87
C LYS A 143 19.75 -16.24 -31.61
N ARG A 144 21.08 -16.14 -31.69
CA ARG A 144 21.98 -16.34 -30.55
C ARG A 144 21.74 -15.30 -29.45
N LEU A 145 21.66 -14.02 -29.83
CA LEU A 145 21.39 -12.92 -28.89
C LEU A 145 20.01 -13.08 -28.23
N ALA A 146 18.99 -13.47 -28.99
CA ALA A 146 17.66 -13.73 -28.45
C ALA A 146 17.64 -14.92 -27.48
N GLN A 147 18.35 -16.02 -27.79
CA GLN A 147 18.49 -17.16 -26.88
C GLN A 147 19.14 -16.76 -25.56
N GLU A 148 20.20 -15.95 -25.60
CA GLU A 148 20.81 -15.42 -24.38
C GLU A 148 19.86 -14.48 -23.63
N GLY A 149 19.14 -13.60 -24.34
CA GLY A 149 18.10 -12.74 -23.77
C GLY A 149 17.02 -13.54 -23.03
N HIS A 150 16.59 -14.68 -23.57
CA HIS A 150 15.63 -15.57 -22.89
C HIS A 150 16.20 -16.26 -21.65
N ARG A 151 17.50 -16.58 -21.62
CA ARG A 151 18.16 -17.09 -20.41
C ARG A 151 18.17 -16.03 -19.32
N VAL A 152 18.60 -14.82 -19.65
CA VAL A 152 18.58 -13.68 -18.71
C VAL A 152 17.15 -13.34 -18.27
N ASP A 153 16.15 -13.46 -19.16
CA ASP A 153 14.74 -13.27 -18.78
C ASP A 153 14.25 -14.30 -17.75
N THR A 154 14.73 -15.55 -17.83
CA THR A 154 14.42 -16.59 -16.84
C THR A 154 15.04 -16.25 -15.48
N GLU A 155 16.29 -15.80 -15.47
CA GLU A 155 16.96 -15.33 -14.24
C GLU A 155 16.27 -14.08 -13.67
N TYR A 156 15.92 -13.13 -14.53
CA TYR A 156 15.18 -11.92 -14.18
C TYR A 156 13.86 -12.26 -13.49
N LYS A 157 13.05 -13.15 -14.07
CA LYS A 157 11.78 -13.61 -13.48
C LYS A 157 11.97 -14.22 -12.10
N THR A 158 13.02 -15.02 -11.93
CA THR A 158 13.36 -15.66 -10.65
C THR A 158 13.78 -14.63 -9.60
N ALA A 159 14.67 -13.70 -9.97
CA ALA A 159 15.14 -12.63 -9.08
C ALA A 159 13.99 -11.70 -8.69
N ARG A 160 13.16 -11.32 -9.68
CA ARG A 160 11.95 -10.52 -9.50
C ARG A 160 10.99 -11.18 -8.51
N SER A 161 10.64 -12.45 -8.73
CA SER A 161 9.74 -13.19 -7.84
C SER A 161 10.30 -13.30 -6.41
N THR A 162 11.60 -13.55 -6.28
CA THR A 162 12.28 -13.63 -4.99
C THR A 162 12.21 -12.30 -4.23
N ALA A 163 12.49 -11.18 -4.91
CA ALA A 163 12.39 -9.84 -4.36
C ALA A 163 10.96 -9.47 -3.95
N ALA A 164 9.99 -9.72 -4.83
CA ALA A 164 8.57 -9.46 -4.58
C ALA A 164 8.07 -10.23 -3.35
N ARG A 165 8.40 -11.53 -3.26
CA ARG A 165 8.05 -12.38 -2.12
C ARG A 165 8.66 -11.86 -0.82
N ALA A 166 9.91 -11.43 -0.82
CA ALA A 166 10.58 -10.91 0.37
C ALA A 166 9.93 -9.60 0.86
N ILE A 167 9.63 -8.68 -0.05
CA ILE A 167 8.91 -7.43 0.24
C ILE A 167 7.53 -7.73 0.80
N PHE A 168 6.77 -8.58 0.11
CA PHE A 168 5.42 -8.92 0.51
C PHE A 168 5.40 -9.58 1.90
N ALA A 169 6.27 -10.57 2.14
CA ALA A 169 6.36 -11.25 3.43
C ALA A 169 6.72 -10.30 4.57
N SER A 170 7.67 -9.39 4.34
CA SER A 170 8.09 -8.39 5.34
C SER A 170 6.93 -7.45 5.69
N LYS A 171 6.18 -6.95 4.69
CA LYS A 171 5.11 -5.96 4.88
C LYS A 171 3.83 -6.54 5.43
N ASN A 172 3.54 -7.80 5.09
CA ASN A 172 2.37 -8.51 5.58
C ASN A 172 2.64 -9.25 6.90
N ALA A 173 3.87 -9.14 7.44
CA ALA A 173 4.21 -9.72 8.74
C ALA A 173 3.35 -9.09 9.84
N GLY A 174 2.44 -9.89 10.41
CA GLY A 174 1.57 -9.46 11.51
C GLY A 174 0.32 -8.69 11.08
N LEU A 175 0.00 -8.62 9.79
CA LEU A 175 -1.32 -8.18 9.31
C LEU A 175 -2.36 -9.28 9.54
N ASP A 176 -3.62 -8.88 9.67
CA ASP A 176 -4.73 -9.83 9.76
C ASP A 176 -4.95 -10.56 8.42
N SER A 177 -5.54 -11.75 8.49
CA SER A 177 -5.91 -12.56 7.33
C SER A 177 -6.87 -11.86 6.34
N SER A 178 -7.57 -10.80 6.75
CA SER A 178 -8.43 -9.95 5.93
C SER A 178 -7.74 -8.71 5.36
N GLU A 179 -6.47 -8.48 5.69
CA GLU A 179 -5.69 -7.35 5.16
C GLU A 179 -4.60 -7.87 4.21
N ILE A 180 -4.24 -7.03 3.24
CA ILE A 180 -3.14 -7.31 2.33
C ILE A 180 -2.44 -6.01 1.94
N ASP A 181 -1.12 -6.00 2.12
CA ASP A 181 -0.29 -4.86 1.79
C ASP A 181 0.62 -5.15 0.59
N LEU A 182 0.41 -4.38 -0.46
CA LEU A 182 1.07 -4.49 -1.76
C LEU A 182 2.04 -3.33 -2.00
N HIS A 183 2.25 -2.43 -1.03
CA HIS A 183 3.11 -1.27 -1.25
C HIS A 183 4.56 -1.71 -1.52
N GLY A 184 5.24 -1.02 -2.44
CA GLY A 184 6.61 -1.36 -2.85
C GLY A 184 6.75 -2.61 -3.73
N LEU A 185 5.64 -3.23 -4.14
CA LEU A 185 5.64 -4.20 -5.23
C LEU A 185 5.56 -3.50 -6.59
N TYR A 186 5.97 -4.19 -7.65
CA TYR A 186 5.63 -3.75 -9.01
C TYR A 186 4.19 -4.16 -9.35
N VAL A 187 3.60 -3.48 -10.34
CA VAL A 187 2.19 -3.65 -10.69
C VAL A 187 1.83 -5.11 -10.97
N GLU A 188 2.61 -5.80 -11.80
CA GLU A 188 2.27 -7.17 -12.19
C GLU A 188 2.42 -8.14 -11.00
N GLU A 189 3.38 -7.91 -10.11
CA GLU A 189 3.53 -8.69 -8.87
C GLU A 189 2.32 -8.48 -7.95
N ALA A 190 1.89 -7.23 -7.78
CA ALA A 190 0.73 -6.89 -6.98
C ALA A 190 -0.56 -7.52 -7.55
N LEU A 191 -0.75 -7.45 -8.87
CA LEU A 191 -1.91 -8.06 -9.54
C LEU A 191 -1.94 -9.57 -9.43
N GLU A 192 -0.81 -10.26 -9.52
CA GLU A 192 -0.72 -11.72 -9.32
C GLU A 192 -1.22 -12.10 -7.92
N ILE A 193 -0.75 -11.36 -6.90
CA ILE A 193 -1.14 -11.59 -5.51
C ILE A 193 -2.64 -11.31 -5.30
N VAL A 194 -3.15 -10.19 -5.84
CA VAL A 194 -4.59 -9.85 -5.72
C VAL A 194 -5.45 -10.91 -6.40
N LYS A 195 -5.10 -11.35 -7.63
CA LYS A 195 -5.84 -12.39 -8.35
C LYS A 195 -5.93 -13.67 -7.52
N ALA A 196 -4.80 -14.17 -7.02
CA ALA A 196 -4.78 -15.37 -6.18
C ALA A 196 -5.62 -15.22 -4.91
N ARG A 197 -5.62 -14.02 -4.30
CA ARG A 197 -6.43 -13.72 -3.12
C ARG A 197 -7.92 -13.73 -3.44
N LEU A 198 -8.33 -13.08 -4.53
CA LEU A 198 -9.72 -13.06 -5.01
C LEU A 198 -10.20 -14.47 -5.40
N ASP A 199 -9.38 -15.25 -6.11
CA ASP A 199 -9.70 -16.64 -6.45
C ASP A 199 -9.94 -17.49 -5.19
N GLY A 200 -9.14 -17.26 -4.14
CA GLY A 200 -9.32 -17.88 -2.83
C GLY A 200 -10.60 -17.46 -2.11
N ILE A 201 -11.07 -16.22 -2.28
CA ILE A 201 -12.38 -15.77 -1.78
C ILE A 201 -13.49 -16.47 -2.58
N ASP A 202 -13.35 -16.52 -3.90
CA ASP A 202 -14.38 -17.06 -4.79
C ASP A 202 -14.63 -18.55 -4.59
N ALA A 203 -13.60 -19.29 -4.20
CA ALA A 203 -13.67 -20.71 -3.88
C ALA A 203 -14.39 -21.03 -2.56
N ARG A 204 -14.59 -20.06 -1.64
CA ARG A 204 -15.26 -20.30 -0.35
C ARG A 204 -16.78 -20.47 -0.55
N ARG A 205 -17.35 -21.44 0.18
CA ARG A 205 -18.81 -21.72 0.14
C ARG A 205 -19.63 -20.57 0.75
N HIS A 206 -20.85 -20.40 0.27
CA HIS A 206 -21.83 -19.46 0.82
C HIS A 206 -22.03 -19.72 2.33
N GLY A 207 -21.63 -18.76 3.16
CA GLY A 207 -21.80 -18.84 4.63
C GLY A 207 -20.64 -18.25 5.44
N ASP A 208 -19.45 -18.08 4.85
CA ASP A 208 -18.32 -17.45 5.55
C ASP A 208 -18.61 -15.96 5.79
N THR A 209 -18.42 -15.49 7.02
CA THR A 209 -18.79 -14.13 7.48
C THR A 209 -17.69 -13.11 7.27
N ASN A 210 -16.45 -13.54 7.01
CA ASN A 210 -15.33 -12.66 6.73
C ASN A 210 -15.08 -12.59 5.21
N ARG A 211 -15.82 -11.71 4.53
CA ARG A 211 -15.81 -11.58 3.05
C ARG A 211 -15.10 -10.34 2.53
N ASP A 212 -14.77 -9.43 3.44
CA ASP A 212 -14.15 -8.16 3.06
C ASP A 212 -12.64 -8.32 3.15
N ILE A 213 -11.95 -7.84 2.12
CA ILE A 213 -10.49 -7.76 2.14
C ILE A 213 -10.07 -6.31 1.97
N ARG A 214 -9.26 -5.84 2.91
CA ARG A 214 -8.61 -4.54 2.82
C ARG A 214 -7.32 -4.67 2.02
N ILE A 215 -7.25 -4.03 0.85
CA ILE A 215 -6.06 -3.98 -0.01
C ILE A 215 -5.35 -2.63 0.16
N ILE A 216 -4.11 -2.64 0.61
CA ILE A 216 -3.25 -1.45 0.77
C ILE A 216 -2.30 -1.39 -0.43
N THR A 217 -2.37 -0.31 -1.22
CA THR A 217 -1.57 -0.07 -2.43
C THR A 217 -0.49 1.01 -2.23
N GLY A 218 -0.52 1.71 -1.09
CA GLY A 218 0.40 2.81 -0.74
C GLY A 218 -0.15 4.20 -1.06
N ALA A 219 0.39 5.24 -0.42
CA ALA A 219 -0.14 6.61 -0.46
C ALA A 219 0.06 7.38 -1.79
N GLY A 220 0.71 6.77 -2.79
CA GLY A 220 0.78 7.34 -4.15
C GLY A 220 1.63 8.62 -4.30
N HIS A 221 2.56 8.92 -3.39
CA HIS A 221 3.26 10.22 -3.37
C HIS A 221 4.58 10.30 -4.16
N HIS A 222 5.01 9.27 -4.90
CA HIS A 222 6.23 9.36 -5.71
C HIS A 222 6.00 8.80 -7.12
N SER A 223 5.82 9.71 -8.07
CA SER A 223 5.70 9.41 -9.50
C SER A 223 6.83 10.09 -10.28
N ASP A 224 8.07 9.62 -10.12
CA ASP A 224 9.11 9.85 -11.13
C ASP A 224 9.41 8.52 -11.82
N GLY A 225 9.28 8.49 -13.15
CA GLY A 225 9.60 7.31 -13.98
C GLY A 225 8.47 6.28 -14.17
N GLY A 226 7.21 6.63 -13.91
CA GLY A 226 6.05 5.81 -14.31
C GLY A 226 5.62 4.71 -13.33
N ARG A 227 6.01 4.78 -12.05
CA ARG A 227 5.81 3.73 -11.04
C ARG A 227 4.57 3.86 -10.14
N ALA A 228 3.81 4.95 -10.17
CA ALA A 228 2.55 5.06 -9.40
C ALA A 228 1.36 4.39 -10.12
N ARG A 229 1.37 3.06 -10.21
CA ARG A 229 0.41 2.31 -11.04
C ARG A 229 -0.32 1.16 -10.35
N ILE A 230 0.03 0.80 -9.12
CA ILE A 230 -0.64 -0.32 -8.43
C ILE A 230 -2.11 0.02 -8.21
N ARG A 231 -2.41 1.20 -7.65
CA ARG A 231 -3.77 1.66 -7.38
C ARG A 231 -4.69 1.57 -8.62
N PRO A 232 -4.39 2.23 -9.76
CA PRO A 232 -5.27 2.15 -10.93
C PRO A 232 -5.34 0.73 -11.53
N ALA A 233 -4.27 -0.06 -11.45
CA ALA A 233 -4.26 -1.43 -11.97
C ALA A 233 -5.14 -2.38 -11.14
N VAL A 234 -5.06 -2.29 -9.81
CA VAL A 234 -5.92 -3.05 -8.89
C VAL A 234 -7.38 -2.64 -9.08
N GLU A 235 -7.66 -1.35 -9.20
CA GLU A 235 -9.01 -0.83 -9.45
C GLU A 235 -9.59 -1.36 -10.78
N ALA A 236 -8.79 -1.38 -11.84
CA ALA A 236 -9.18 -1.96 -13.12
C ALA A 236 -9.49 -3.46 -13.00
N LEU A 237 -8.65 -4.22 -12.30
CA LEU A 237 -8.86 -5.65 -12.06
C LEU A 237 -10.15 -5.93 -11.26
N LEU A 238 -10.43 -5.14 -10.22
CA LEU A 238 -11.64 -5.30 -9.41
C LEU A 238 -12.90 -5.03 -10.25
N ARG A 239 -12.89 -3.99 -11.10
CA ARG A 239 -13.98 -3.71 -12.04
C ARG A 239 -14.16 -4.83 -13.08
N GLU A 240 -13.06 -5.30 -13.68
CA GLU A 240 -13.05 -6.39 -14.65
C GLU A 240 -13.67 -7.68 -14.06
N ARG A 241 -13.41 -7.95 -12.77
CA ARG A 241 -13.94 -9.13 -12.06
C ARG A 241 -15.26 -8.87 -11.32
N HIS A 242 -15.90 -7.72 -11.53
CA HIS A 242 -17.18 -7.34 -10.92
C HIS A 242 -17.21 -7.39 -9.39
N TYR A 243 -16.12 -7.02 -8.73
CA TYR A 243 -16.08 -6.83 -7.29
C TYR A 243 -16.57 -5.44 -6.90
N GLU A 244 -17.33 -5.36 -5.82
CA GLU A 244 -17.64 -4.07 -5.18
C GLU A 244 -16.45 -3.67 -4.31
N TYR A 245 -16.14 -2.38 -4.27
CA TYR A 245 -15.09 -1.86 -3.41
C TYR A 245 -15.38 -0.42 -2.99
N GLN A 246 -14.87 -0.07 -1.81
CA GLN A 246 -14.87 1.29 -1.28
C GLN A 246 -13.43 1.76 -1.12
N VAL A 247 -13.16 3.00 -1.49
CA VAL A 247 -11.85 3.62 -1.26
C VAL A 247 -11.72 3.93 0.22
N ASP A 248 -10.62 3.48 0.83
CA ASP A 248 -10.30 3.72 2.22
C ASP A 248 -9.01 4.55 2.32
N GLY A 249 -9.20 5.86 2.41
CA GLY A 249 -8.11 6.82 2.49
C GLY A 249 -7.28 6.94 1.19
N PRO A 250 -6.05 7.50 1.27
CA PRO A 250 -5.26 7.84 0.09
C PRO A 250 -4.64 6.61 -0.61
N GLY A 251 -4.63 5.44 0.03
CA GLY A 251 -3.83 4.31 -0.45
C GLY A 251 -4.40 2.92 -0.19
N ALA A 252 -5.67 2.79 0.20
CA ALA A 252 -6.28 1.48 0.42
C ALA A 252 -7.69 1.37 -0.16
N PHE A 253 -8.14 0.13 -0.32
CA PHE A 253 -9.47 -0.25 -0.74
C PHE A 253 -10.03 -1.29 0.23
N VAL A 254 -11.31 -1.22 0.54
CA VAL A 254 -12.05 -2.34 1.14
C VAL A 254 -12.83 -2.98 0.02
N VAL A 255 -12.49 -4.22 -0.30
CA VAL A 255 -13.13 -5.02 -1.35
C VAL A 255 -14.15 -5.92 -0.70
N THR A 256 -15.41 -5.79 -1.12
CA THR A 256 -16.51 -6.63 -0.68
C THR A 256 -16.92 -7.53 -1.83
N ARG A 257 -17.04 -8.84 -1.57
CA ARG A 257 -17.55 -9.75 -2.59
C ARG A 257 -19.01 -9.37 -2.90
N CYS A 258 -19.27 -8.98 -4.14
CA CYS A 258 -20.64 -8.84 -4.64
C CYS A 258 -21.36 -10.18 -4.44
N ALA A 259 -22.52 -10.18 -3.80
CA ALA A 259 -23.41 -11.31 -3.90
C ALA A 259 -23.68 -11.50 -5.40
N ARG A 260 -23.26 -12.62 -6.00
CA ARG A 260 -23.75 -12.95 -7.34
C ARG A 260 -25.27 -12.81 -7.27
N PRO A 261 -25.93 -12.08 -8.19
CA PRO A 261 -27.38 -12.21 -8.29
C PRO A 261 -27.65 -13.71 -8.40
N ALA A 262 -28.57 -14.21 -7.55
CA ALA A 262 -28.97 -15.60 -7.64
C ALA A 262 -29.28 -15.88 -9.14
N PRO A 263 -28.86 -17.04 -9.69
CA PRO A 263 -29.34 -17.39 -11.02
C PRO A 263 -30.86 -17.21 -10.99
N PRO A 264 -31.46 -16.57 -12.02
CA PRO A 264 -32.90 -16.35 -12.02
C PRO A 264 -33.53 -17.68 -11.68
N THR A 265 -34.27 -17.72 -10.55
CA THR A 265 -34.92 -18.95 -10.11
C THR A 265 -35.74 -19.38 -11.30
N THR A 266 -35.35 -20.48 -11.94
CA THR A 266 -36.09 -21.06 -13.03
C THR A 266 -37.40 -21.49 -12.41
N ASN A 267 -38.40 -20.60 -12.45
CA ASN A 267 -39.77 -21.01 -12.26
C ASN A 267 -40.00 -22.12 -13.28
N MET A 268 -40.41 -23.27 -12.79
CA MET A 268 -40.43 -24.56 -13.48
C MET A 268 -41.47 -24.62 -14.62
N TRP A 269 -41.82 -23.48 -15.23
CA TRP A 269 -42.89 -23.27 -16.20
C TRP A 269 -42.53 -22.22 -17.27
N SER A 270 -41.34 -22.30 -17.88
CA SER A 270 -41.08 -21.64 -19.18
C SER A 270 -39.99 -22.36 -19.96
N ARG A 271 -40.20 -23.66 -20.22
CA ARG A 271 -39.63 -24.29 -21.41
C ARG A 271 -40.48 -23.85 -22.59
N LEU A 272 -39.90 -23.07 -23.49
CA LEU A 272 -40.11 -23.03 -24.94
C LEU A 272 -39.72 -21.63 -25.42
N PHE A 273 -38.50 -21.46 -25.94
CA PHE A 273 -38.24 -20.94 -27.28
C PHE A 273 -36.73 -20.84 -27.56
N VAL A 274 -36.31 -21.52 -28.64
CA VAL A 274 -35.20 -21.20 -29.57
C VAL A 274 -33.77 -21.39 -29.04
N ALA A 275 -33.05 -22.48 -29.35
CA ALA A 275 -32.55 -23.00 -30.63
C ALA A 275 -31.28 -22.31 -31.17
N CYS A 276 -30.21 -23.13 -31.23
CA CYS A 276 -29.21 -23.23 -32.31
C CYS A 276 -28.27 -22.04 -32.56
N PHE A 277 -26.98 -22.20 -32.25
CA PHE A 277 -25.93 -21.91 -33.24
C PHE A 277 -24.73 -22.85 -33.05
N ARG A 278 -24.36 -23.49 -34.17
CA ARG A 278 -23.38 -24.57 -34.34
C ARG A 278 -21.95 -24.05 -34.23
N CYS A 279 -21.06 -24.87 -33.68
CA CYS A 279 -19.64 -24.86 -34.00
C CYS A 279 -19.37 -25.64 -35.29
N SER A 280 -18.53 -25.11 -36.16
CA SER A 280 -17.72 -25.81 -37.17
C SER A 280 -16.65 -24.84 -37.72
N PRO A 281 -15.58 -25.33 -38.36
CA PRO A 281 -15.14 -26.72 -38.49
C PRO A 281 -13.91 -27.06 -37.63
#